data_AF-A0A076H6V9-F1
#
_entry.id   AF-A0A076H6V9-F1
#
_cell.length_a   1.000
_cell.length_b   1.000
_cell.length_c   1.000
_cell.angle_alpha   90.00
_cell.angle_beta   90.00
_cell.angle_gamma   90.00
#
_symmetry.space_group_name_H-M   'P 1'
#
loop_
_entity.id
_entity.type
_entity.pdbx_description
1 polymer ?
#
loop_
_entity_poly.entity_id
_entity_poly.type
_entity_poly.pdbx_seq_one_letter_code
_entity_poly.pdbx_strand_id
1 'polypeptide(L)'
;MDHRNTSRQRQARRLHRWVVPIAAAPLLLTAATGSLYSLLLEMNIDAFWLLKIHTGNFGPLNLQPVYPVLLGALTIIVTGSGLLMLLRPAR
;
A
#
# COMPACT_ATOMS: atom_id res chain seq x y z
N MET A 1 0.13 11.52 35.32
CA MET A 1 0.85 10.55 34.45
C MET A 1 0.52 10.73 32.95
N ASP A 2 0.24 11.96 32.47
CA ASP A 2 -0.31 12.19 31.11
C ASP A 2 0.70 12.56 30.01
N HIS A 3 1.87 13.10 30.36
CA HIS A 3 2.80 13.63 29.34
C HIS A 3 3.40 12.54 28.42
N ARG A 4 3.50 11.29 28.88
CA ARG A 4 4.03 10.17 28.08
C ARG A 4 3.07 9.71 26.98
N ASN A 5 1.76 9.88 27.16
CA ASN A 5 0.77 9.42 26.18
C ASN A 5 0.68 10.37 24.98
N THR A 6 0.74 11.69 25.24
CA THR A 6 0.64 12.69 24.17
C THR A 6 1.88 12.73 23.27
N SER A 7 3.08 12.50 23.83
CA SER A 7 4.32 12.41 23.03
C SER A 7 4.34 11.17 22.14
N ARG A 8 3.92 10.01 22.67
CA ARG A 8 3.78 8.77 21.90
C ARG A 8 2.74 8.88 20.79
N GLN A 9 1.60 9.53 21.03
CA GLN A 9 0.59 9.79 19.99
C GLN A 9 1.12 10.70 18.87
N ARG A 10 1.84 11.78 19.22
CA ARG A 10 2.48 12.66 18.22
C ARG A 10 3.52 11.91 17.39
N GLN A 11 4.32 11.05 18.02
CA GLN A 11 5.31 10.23 17.34
C GLN A 11 4.66 9.19 16.41
N ALA A 12 3.59 8.52 16.86
CA ALA A 12 2.82 7.58 16.04
C ALA A 12 2.24 8.23 14.78
N ARG A 13 1.70 9.45 14.91
CA ARG A 13 1.20 10.24 13.76
C ARG A 13 2.31 10.62 12.78
N ARG A 14 3.47 11.04 13.29
CA ARG A 14 4.65 11.32 12.46
C ARG A 14 5.09 10.08 11.69
N LEU A 15 5.15 8.93 12.37
CA LEU A 15 5.52 7.66 11.73
C LEU A 15 4.50 7.24 10.67
N HIS A 16 3.20 7.23 11.00
CA HIS A 16 2.12 6.89 10.07
C HIS A 16 2.18 7.74 8.79
N ARG A 17 2.41 9.06 8.93
CA ARG A 17 2.50 9.98 7.79
C ARG A 17 3.62 9.64 6.80
N TRP A 18 4.68 8.96 7.24
CA TRP A 18 5.76 8.51 6.36
C TRP A 18 5.57 7.07 5.89
N VAL A 19 5.16 6.16 6.78
CA VAL A 19 5.01 4.73 6.48
C VAL A 19 3.87 4.50 5.49
N VAL A 20 2.72 5.17 5.67
CA VAL A 20 1.53 4.90 4.87
C VAL A 20 1.72 5.26 3.40
N PRO A 21 2.22 6.43 2.99
CA PRO A 21 2.44 6.71 1.58
C PRO A 21 3.38 5.70 0.90
N ILE A 22 4.44 5.28 1.59
CA ILE A 22 5.41 4.30 1.07
C ILE A 22 4.76 2.93 0.91
N ALA A 23 3.97 2.50 1.89
CA ALA A 23 3.29 1.20 1.86
C ALA A 23 2.06 1.18 0.92
N ALA A 24 1.33 2.29 0.84
CA ALA A 24 0.14 2.44 0.01
C ALA A 24 0.48 2.58 -1.47
N ALA A 25 1.62 3.20 -1.82
CA ALA A 25 2.03 3.37 -3.21
C ALA A 25 2.04 2.06 -4.03
N PRO A 26 2.73 0.97 -3.61
CA PRO A 26 2.70 -0.29 -4.36
C PRO A 26 1.33 -0.97 -4.35
N LEU A 27 0.54 -0.82 -3.26
CA LEU A 27 -0.83 -1.33 -3.19
C LEU A 27 -1.74 -0.65 -4.22
N LEU A 28 -1.70 0.67 -4.28
CA LEU A 28 -2.47 1.47 -5.22
C LEU A 28 -2.02 1.22 -6.65
N LEU A 29 -0.70 1.11 -6.89
CA LEU A 29 -0.18 0.77 -8.20
C LEU A 29 -0.71 -0.59 -8.68
N THR A 30 -0.68 -1.60 -7.82
CA THR A 30 -1.17 -2.95 -8.15
C THR A 30 -2.68 -2.94 -8.42
N ALA A 31 -3.46 -2.30 -7.56
CA ALA A 31 -4.91 -2.20 -7.72
C ALA A 31 -5.29 -1.43 -9.00
N ALA A 32 -4.61 -0.30 -9.26
CA ALA A 32 -4.87 0.53 -10.44
C ALA A 32 -4.50 -0.20 -11.73
N THR A 33 -3.32 -0.83 -11.79
CA THR A 33 -2.88 -1.57 -12.99
C THR A 33 -3.75 -2.78 -13.27
N GLY A 34 -4.15 -3.54 -12.25
CA GLY A 34 -5.09 -4.67 -12.43
C GLY A 34 -6.47 -4.20 -12.91
N SER A 35 -7.02 -3.17 -12.27
CA SER A 35 -8.34 -2.62 -12.65
C SER A 35 -8.32 -2.00 -14.05
N LEU A 36 -7.30 -1.21 -14.37
CA LEU A 36 -7.16 -0.58 -15.67
C LEU A 36 -6.94 -1.61 -16.78
N TYR A 37 -6.16 -2.66 -16.52
CA TYR A 37 -5.99 -3.75 -17.49
C TYR A 37 -7.33 -4.40 -17.84
N SER A 38 -8.17 -4.71 -16.84
CA SER A 38 -9.50 -5.28 -17.09
C SER A 38 -10.39 -4.35 -17.93
N LEU A 39 -10.36 -3.04 -17.67
CA LEU A 39 -11.12 -2.06 -18.47
C LEU A 39 -10.62 -1.96 -19.91
N LEU A 40 -9.30 -1.96 -20.11
CA LEU A 40 -8.69 -1.93 -21.45
C LEU A 40 -9.02 -3.21 -22.22
N LEU A 41 -8.96 -4.37 -21.54
CA LEU A 41 -9.27 -5.65 -22.14
C LEU A 41 -10.72 -5.72 -22.64
N GLU A 42 -11.68 -5.19 -21.87
CA GLU A 42 -13.08 -5.07 -22.27
C GLU A 42 -13.25 -4.23 -23.55
N MET A 43 -12.38 -3.23 -23.74
CA MET A 43 -12.33 -2.40 -24.96
C MET A 43 -11.52 -3.05 -26.11
N ASN A 44 -11.19 -4.35 -26.01
CA ASN A 44 -10.32 -5.07 -26.95
C ASN A 44 -8.90 -4.49 -27.06
N ILE A 45 -8.41 -3.81 -26.02
CA ILE A 45 -7.03 -3.30 -25.94
C ILE A 45 -6.21 -4.21 -25.03
N ASP A 46 -5.34 -5.03 -25.62
CA ASP A 46 -4.44 -5.89 -24.84
C ASP A 46 -3.17 -5.14 -24.42
N ALA A 47 -3.23 -4.57 -23.22
CA ALA A 47 -2.12 -3.84 -22.61
C ALA A 47 -1.33 -4.73 -21.63
N PHE A 48 -0.80 -5.87 -22.10
CA PHE A 48 -0.09 -6.87 -21.29
C PHE A 48 1.03 -6.32 -20.38
N TRP A 49 1.62 -5.18 -20.72
CA TRP A 49 2.61 -4.52 -19.88
C TRP A 49 2.05 -4.05 -18.52
N LEU A 50 0.73 -3.77 -18.42
CA LEU A 50 0.07 -3.50 -17.12
C LEU A 50 0.11 -4.74 -16.24
N LEU A 51 -0.11 -5.94 -16.78
CA LEU A 51 -0.03 -7.19 -16.02
C LEU A 51 1.39 -7.48 -15.52
N LYS A 52 2.42 -7.12 -16.30
CA LYS A 52 3.82 -7.20 -15.83
C LYS A 52 4.01 -6.35 -14.58
N ILE A 53 3.57 -5.09 -14.61
CA ILE A 53 3.65 -4.19 -13.45
C ILE A 53 2.81 -4.72 -12.28
N HIS A 54 1.57 -5.13 -12.53
CA HIS A 54 0.64 -5.67 -11.53
C HIS A 54 1.21 -6.88 -10.78
N THR A 55 1.95 -7.75 -11.48
CA THR A 55 2.58 -8.93 -10.87
C THR A 55 3.93 -8.63 -10.21
N GLY A 56 4.43 -7.40 -10.30
CA GLY A 56 5.72 -7.00 -9.72
C GLY A 56 6.92 -7.24 -10.63
N ASN A 57 6.71 -7.42 -11.94
CA ASN A 57 7.76 -7.44 -12.94
C ASN A 57 7.96 -6.04 -13.53
N PHE A 58 9.03 -5.38 -13.11
CA PHE A 58 9.41 -4.04 -13.54
C PHE A 58 10.52 -4.07 -14.62
N GLY A 59 10.56 -5.14 -15.43
CA GLY A 59 11.60 -5.33 -16.44
C GLY A 59 12.85 -5.99 -15.85
N PRO A 60 13.99 -5.29 -15.68
CA PRO A 60 15.20 -5.87 -15.09
C PRO A 60 15.02 -6.30 -13.63
N LEU A 61 14.09 -5.66 -12.91
CA LEU A 61 13.77 -5.99 -11.53
C LEU A 61 12.52 -6.87 -11.49
N ASN A 62 12.71 -8.17 -11.24
CA ASN A 62 11.62 -9.12 -11.12
C ASN A 62 11.31 -9.44 -9.65
N LEU A 63 10.29 -8.79 -9.10
CA LEU A 63 9.82 -9.04 -7.74
C LEU A 63 8.70 -10.09 -7.68
N GLN A 64 8.24 -10.64 -8.82
CA GLN A 64 7.11 -11.59 -8.89
C GLN A 64 7.09 -12.67 -7.79
N PRO A 65 8.22 -13.32 -7.42
CA PRO A 65 8.19 -14.38 -6.40
C PRO A 65 7.77 -13.91 -5.02
N VAL A 66 8.04 -12.65 -4.68
CA VAL A 66 7.81 -12.07 -3.34
C VAL A 66 6.76 -10.96 -3.35
N TYR A 67 6.38 -10.45 -4.52
CA TYR A 67 5.50 -9.30 -4.67
C TYR A 67 4.15 -9.50 -3.99
N PRO A 68 3.44 -10.64 -4.13
CA PRO A 68 2.17 -10.85 -3.45
C PRO A 68 2.29 -10.86 -1.92
N VAL A 69 3.36 -11.48 -1.39
CA VAL A 69 3.61 -11.53 0.07
C VAL A 69 3.93 -10.15 0.60
N LEU A 70 4.75 -9.38 -0.13
CA LEU A 70 5.06 -7.99 0.19
C LEU A 70 3.78 -7.15 0.24
N LEU A 71 2.93 -7.21 -0.78
CA LEU A 71 1.66 -6.48 -0.80
C LEU A 71 0.74 -6.91 0.36
N GLY A 72 0.67 -8.20 0.68
CA GLY A 72 -0.08 -8.69 1.83
C GLY A 72 0.41 -8.07 3.16
N ALA A 73 1.73 -8.06 3.37
CA ALA A 73 2.33 -7.44 4.56
C ALA A 73 2.08 -5.93 4.61
N LEU A 74 2.24 -5.22 3.50
CA LEU A 74 1.97 -3.78 3.41
C LEU A 74 0.50 -3.46 3.70
N THR A 75 -0.43 -4.31 3.25
CA THR A 75 -1.86 -4.16 3.54
C THR A 75 -2.11 -4.24 5.05
N ILE A 76 -1.53 -5.23 5.73
CA ILE A 76 -1.65 -5.37 7.19
C ILE A 76 -1.07 -4.15 7.90
N ILE A 77 0.08 -3.65 7.46
CA ILE A 77 0.73 -2.47 8.05
C ILE A 77 -0.16 -1.23 7.89
N VAL A 78 -0.64 -0.95 6.67
CA VAL A 78 -1.48 0.23 6.40
C VAL A 78 -2.78 0.15 7.18
N THR A 79 -3.51 -0.96 7.08
CA THR A 79 -4.79 -1.15 7.78
C THR A 79 -4.60 -1.12 9.30
N GLY A 80 -3.59 -1.80 9.84
CA GLY A 80 -3.29 -1.80 11.27
C GLY A 80 -2.91 -0.42 11.79
N SER A 81 -2.11 0.33 11.03
CA SER A 81 -1.72 1.70 11.40
C SER A 81 -2.92 2.66 11.41
N GLY A 82 -3.81 2.55 10.41
CA GLY A 82 -5.04 3.34 10.34
C GLY A 82 -6.02 2.98 11.45
N LEU A 83 -6.22 1.69 11.72
CA LEU A 83 -7.09 1.20 12.79
C LEU A 83 -6.61 1.67 14.17
N LEU A 84 -5.30 1.63 14.43
CA LEU A 84 -4.75 2.13 15.68
C LEU A 84 -5.01 3.64 15.88
N MET A 85 -4.94 4.43 14.81
CA MET A 85 -5.24 5.86 14.86
C MET A 85 -6.73 6.15 15.06
N LEU A 86 -7.61 5.36 14.44
CA LEU A 86 -9.06 5.44 14.62
C LEU A 86 -9.48 5.11 16.06
N LEU A 87 -8.90 4.06 16.65
CA LEU A 87 -9.23 3.62 18.01
C LEU A 87 -8.60 4.48 19.11
N ARG A 88 -7.56 5.26 18.78
CA ARG A 88 -6.93 6.21 19.71
C ARG A 88 -6.92 7.63 19.13
N PRO A 89 -8.09 8.26 18.94
CA PRO A 89 -8.16 9.65 18.53
C PRO A 89 -7.41 10.51 19.55
N ALA A 90 -6.54 11.40 19.10
CA ALA A 90 -6.01 12.43 19.98
C ALA A 90 -7.17 13.40 20.23
N ARG A 91 -7.66 13.43 21.47
CA ARG A 91 -8.50 14.52 21.97
C ARG A 91 -7.61 15.71 22.30
#